data_AF-A0A843SR37-F1
#
_entry.id   AF-A0A843SR37-F1
#
_cell.length_a   1.000
_cell.length_b   1.000
_cell.length_c   1.000
_cell.angle_alpha   90.00
_cell.angle_beta   90.00
_cell.angle_gamma   90.00
#
_symmetry.space_group_name_H-M   'P 1'
#
loop_
_entity.id
_entity.type
_entity.pdbx_description
1 polymer ?
#
loop_
_entity_poly.entity_id
_entity_poly.type
_entity_poly.pdbx_seq_one_letter_code
_entity_poly.pdbx_strand_id
1 'polypeptide(L)'
;MNAPLPTAWNFPFHSAAGIHSSILMSESLDGLSVAATRQNAGRTRNACAAAAGGAALPAGADGVNAPASTLRASVIVALGSVSDAKPLHDAAAMNDGRWLGDPDVRAAGDDCPGAGLIKLATTRTSNSPRETAISLPPGPCFSKRSPPRSAVYSTAMFPNGVDRSLASKPLRVVAGPARFERREPVAGAREVFAMNPGARFLLLVGFCLVASSAAAQRGAVPDPLVKENATVKLADHTYVIPDANVPLVPNVGIVVGSRATLVIDPGLGRRNGEAVAREVAKISRNTEIFIASTHFHAEHTTGYLAFPASAKYVNSVVQEAEFAQAGAQQIQAFSARSPLTAELLKGATGRKADITFDREHVLDLGGVRVRLVVVGPTHTRGDTGFFVEGDEVLFSGDVVMNNSFLAANQASSMTAWLAAFDLFEKMRPRTIVPAHGAVGDGSLIPANRAIMQSVQTRARELKTQGRSVDDTAKAVQEELQAKHPAWPRANGLAAAARAAYAEAP
;
A
#
# COMPACT_ATOMS: atom_id res chain seq x y z
N MET A 1 43.10 37.11 28.44
CA MET A 1 44.41 36.41 28.44
C MET A 1 44.15 34.94 28.17
N ASN A 2 45.04 34.24 27.48
CA ASN A 2 44.69 32.99 26.81
C ASN A 2 44.76 31.78 27.74
N ALA A 3 43.74 30.91 27.70
CA ALA A 3 43.84 29.54 28.19
C ALA A 3 44.56 28.67 27.13
N PRO A 4 45.38 27.68 27.52
CA PRO A 4 46.13 26.86 26.57
C PRO A 4 45.25 25.84 25.84
N LEU A 5 45.67 25.46 24.63
CA LEU A 5 45.09 24.34 23.88
C LEU A 5 45.46 22.99 24.54
N PRO A 6 44.59 21.97 24.47
CA PRO A 6 44.84 20.68 25.10
C PRO A 6 46.02 19.94 24.44
N THR A 7 46.88 19.35 25.27
CA THR A 7 48.03 18.53 24.84
C THR A 7 47.59 17.12 24.44
N ALA A 8 48.20 16.56 23.39
CA ALA A 8 47.94 15.18 22.98
C ALA A 8 48.57 14.18 23.98
N TRP A 9 47.78 13.21 24.44
CA TRP A 9 48.26 12.04 25.20
C TRP A 9 48.32 10.80 24.31
N ASN A 10 49.47 10.12 24.32
CA ASN A 10 49.68 8.88 23.59
C ASN A 10 49.30 7.67 24.47
N PHE A 11 48.43 6.79 23.98
CA PHE A 11 48.17 5.49 24.61
C PHE A 11 49.24 4.44 24.17
N PRO A 12 49.65 3.51 25.05
CA PRO A 12 50.95 2.86 24.93
C PRO A 12 50.94 1.51 24.18
N PHE A 13 50.43 1.45 22.93
CA PHE A 13 50.49 0.24 22.10
C PHE A 13 50.83 0.52 20.63
N HIS A 14 52.13 0.51 20.30
CA HIS A 14 52.64 0.39 18.93
C HIS A 14 53.65 -0.77 18.86
N SER A 15 53.37 -1.76 18.00
CA SER A 15 54.36 -2.71 17.52
C SER A 15 55.09 -2.13 16.30
N ALA A 16 56.40 -2.33 16.19
CA ALA A 16 57.20 -1.76 15.12
C ALA A 16 56.97 -2.46 13.76
N ALA A 17 57.31 -1.74 12.68
CA ALA A 17 57.07 -2.07 11.27
C ALA A 17 55.59 -2.14 10.87
N GLY A 18 55.16 -1.23 10.00
CA GLY A 18 53.85 -1.23 9.36
C GLY A 18 53.97 -0.91 7.87
N ILE A 19 52.84 -0.79 7.19
CA ILE A 19 52.69 -0.08 5.91
C ILE A 19 51.41 0.74 5.99
N HIS A 20 51.45 1.99 5.52
CA HIS A 20 50.27 2.83 5.37
C HIS A 20 49.58 2.53 4.03
N SER A 21 48.28 2.27 4.05
CA SER A 21 47.40 2.44 2.89
C SER A 21 46.00 2.86 3.35
N SER A 22 45.81 4.17 3.50
CA SER A 22 44.53 4.79 3.85
C SER A 22 43.54 4.71 2.69
N ILE A 23 42.34 4.19 2.93
CA ILE A 23 41.18 4.31 2.02
C ILE A 23 39.99 4.81 2.83
N LEU A 24 39.21 5.74 2.27
CA LEU A 24 38.03 6.30 2.92
C LEU A 24 36.88 5.30 2.94
N MET A 25 36.12 5.27 4.04
CA MET A 25 34.82 4.60 4.08
C MET A 25 33.73 5.47 3.43
N SER A 26 33.67 5.43 2.10
CA SER A 26 32.51 5.82 1.31
C SER A 26 32.27 4.74 0.25
N GLU A 27 31.00 4.38 0.05
CA GLU A 27 30.53 3.38 -0.93
C GLU A 27 30.93 1.92 -0.66
N SER A 28 30.01 1.18 -0.02
CA SER A 28 29.88 -0.28 -0.19
C SER A 28 28.39 -0.63 -0.15
N LEU A 29 27.86 -1.15 -1.27
CA LEU A 29 26.44 -1.48 -1.45
C LEU A 29 26.14 -2.98 -1.19
N ASP A 30 26.66 -3.52 -0.09
CA ASP A 30 26.25 -4.83 0.43
C ASP A 30 26.25 -4.84 1.97
N GLY A 31 25.06 -4.84 2.56
CA GLY A 31 24.82 -4.52 3.98
C GLY A 31 23.98 -5.53 4.75
N LEU A 32 24.05 -6.82 4.41
CA LEU A 32 23.29 -7.87 5.12
C LEU A 32 24.05 -8.39 6.35
N SER A 33 23.84 -7.76 7.52
CA SER A 33 24.40 -8.25 8.78
C SER A 33 23.47 -9.23 9.50
N VAL A 34 23.85 -10.51 9.53
CA VAL A 34 23.24 -11.54 10.38
C VAL A 34 24.26 -12.02 11.40
N ALA A 35 23.97 -11.83 12.69
CA ALA A 35 24.85 -12.23 13.78
C ALA A 35 24.86 -13.76 13.99
N ALA A 36 25.66 -14.48 13.19
CA ALA A 36 25.81 -15.94 13.26
C ALA A 36 27.02 -16.35 14.10
N THR A 37 26.83 -16.56 15.41
CA THR A 37 27.89 -16.98 16.35
C THR A 37 28.37 -18.42 16.08
N ARG A 38 29.42 -18.58 15.27
CA ARG A 38 30.09 -19.89 15.08
C ARG A 38 31.13 -20.14 16.16
N GLN A 39 30.80 -21.00 17.13
CA GLN A 39 31.82 -21.67 17.94
C GLN A 39 32.56 -22.71 17.08
N ASN A 40 33.85 -22.47 16.83
CA ASN A 40 34.75 -23.51 16.32
C ASN A 40 35.42 -24.22 17.51
N ALA A 41 35.38 -25.55 17.51
CA ALA A 41 35.98 -26.34 18.58
C ALA A 41 37.52 -26.22 18.59
N GLY A 42 38.10 -25.94 19.75
CA GLY A 42 39.55 -25.91 19.94
C GLY A 42 40.16 -27.31 19.83
N ARG A 43 41.31 -27.41 19.16
CA ARG A 43 42.06 -28.67 18.99
C ARG A 43 43.26 -28.70 19.94
N THR A 44 43.18 -29.47 21.01
CA THR A 44 44.32 -29.74 21.91
C THR A 44 45.20 -30.88 21.38
N ARG A 45 46.43 -30.96 21.87
CA ARG A 45 47.45 -31.97 21.52
C ARG A 45 47.96 -32.62 22.81
N ASN A 46 48.44 -33.86 22.70
CA ASN A 46 49.12 -34.66 23.75
C ASN A 46 48.17 -35.17 24.87
N ALA A 47 48.28 -36.40 25.40
CA ALA A 47 49.11 -37.58 25.06
C ALA A 47 48.55 -38.86 25.74
N CYS A 48 49.26 -39.99 25.54
CA CYS A 48 49.23 -41.23 26.32
C CYS A 48 48.03 -42.20 26.19
N ALA A 49 48.37 -43.38 25.64
CA ALA A 49 47.58 -44.58 25.43
C ALA A 49 47.25 -45.39 26.70
N ALA A 50 46.29 -46.31 26.59
CA ALA A 50 46.38 -47.68 27.12
C ALA A 50 45.38 -48.65 26.43
N ALA A 51 45.53 -49.94 26.71
CA ALA A 51 44.79 -51.14 26.26
C ALA A 51 43.25 -50.99 26.14
N ALA A 52 42.51 -51.67 25.24
CA ALA A 52 42.54 -53.06 24.77
C ALA A 52 42.03 -54.11 25.81
N GLY A 53 40.99 -54.86 25.45
CA GLY A 53 40.35 -55.89 26.29
C GLY A 53 38.86 -56.02 25.94
N GLY A 54 38.34 -57.23 25.75
CA GLY A 54 36.99 -57.41 25.20
C GLY A 54 36.16 -58.51 25.84
N ALA A 55 34.99 -58.71 25.23
CA ALA A 55 34.09 -59.87 25.28
C ALA A 55 33.08 -60.04 26.44
N ALA A 56 31.91 -60.50 26.00
CA ALA A 56 30.91 -61.36 26.65
C ALA A 56 29.75 -60.76 27.49
N LEU A 57 28.61 -61.40 27.27
CA LEU A 57 27.25 -61.29 27.84
C LEU A 57 27.10 -62.41 28.93
N PRO A 58 25.95 -62.62 29.66
CA PRO A 58 24.58 -62.29 29.25
C PRO A 58 23.49 -61.99 30.32
N ALA A 59 22.28 -61.74 29.78
CA ALA A 59 20.95 -62.12 30.29
C ALA A 59 20.40 -61.53 31.61
N GLY A 60 19.30 -60.78 31.47
CA GLY A 60 18.33 -60.39 32.48
C GLY A 60 17.20 -59.64 31.78
N ALA A 61 15.94 -60.00 32.01
CA ALA A 61 14.80 -59.52 31.22
C ALA A 61 13.90 -58.51 31.99
N ASP A 62 12.93 -57.96 31.25
CA ASP A 62 11.71 -57.28 31.70
C ASP A 62 11.81 -55.86 32.32
N GLY A 63 10.92 -54.98 31.87
CA GLY A 63 10.23 -54.07 32.80
C GLY A 63 10.33 -52.55 32.62
N VAL A 64 9.59 -52.00 31.64
CA VAL A 64 8.80 -50.74 31.76
C VAL A 64 9.50 -49.40 32.15
N ASN A 65 9.54 -48.49 31.17
CA ASN A 65 9.43 -47.02 31.26
C ASN A 65 10.18 -46.24 32.39
N ALA A 66 11.31 -45.61 32.03
CA ALA A 66 11.67 -44.30 32.57
C ALA A 66 10.97 -43.17 31.78
N PRO A 67 10.50 -42.08 32.42
CA PRO A 67 9.63 -41.09 31.77
C PRO A 67 10.35 -40.11 30.83
N ALA A 68 9.60 -39.57 29.86
CA ALA A 68 10.09 -38.61 28.88
C ALA A 68 10.29 -37.19 29.45
N SER A 69 11.16 -36.42 28.80
CA SER A 69 11.43 -35.01 29.13
C SER A 69 10.33 -34.07 28.64
N THR A 70 9.58 -33.46 29.56
CA THR A 70 8.59 -32.42 29.26
C THR A 70 9.15 -31.00 29.44
N LEU A 71 8.82 -30.16 28.44
CA LEU A 71 8.58 -28.72 28.57
C LEU A 71 9.67 -27.82 29.20
N ARG A 72 10.34 -27.05 28.33
CA ARG A 72 10.43 -25.59 28.56
C ARG A 72 10.09 -24.82 27.28
N ALA A 73 8.99 -24.10 27.32
CA ALA A 73 8.84 -22.84 26.60
C ALA A 73 9.36 -21.71 27.50
N SER A 74 9.89 -20.64 26.90
CA SER A 74 10.26 -19.42 27.61
C SER A 74 10.08 -18.21 26.70
N VAL A 75 8.81 -17.81 26.52
CA VAL A 75 8.46 -16.51 25.93
C VAL A 75 8.77 -15.43 26.97
N ILE A 76 9.54 -14.42 26.60
CA ILE A 76 9.76 -13.24 27.45
C ILE A 76 8.62 -12.25 27.19
N VAL A 77 7.76 -12.07 28.19
CA VAL A 77 6.75 -10.99 28.19
C VAL A 77 7.35 -9.78 28.90
N ALA A 78 7.49 -8.67 28.19
CA ALA A 78 7.87 -7.39 28.79
C ALA A 78 6.63 -6.71 29.38
N LEU A 79 6.49 -6.72 30.71
CA LEU A 79 5.49 -5.93 31.42
C LEU A 79 6.01 -4.49 31.57
N GLY A 80 5.43 -3.57 30.81
CA GLY A 80 5.66 -2.13 30.99
C GLY A 80 4.92 -1.61 32.22
N SER A 81 5.63 -0.97 33.14
CA SER A 81 5.00 -0.34 34.31
C SER A 81 4.27 0.94 33.93
N VAL A 82 3.10 1.16 34.52
CA VAL A 82 2.51 2.50 34.63
C VAL A 82 3.29 3.29 35.69
N SER A 83 3.41 4.61 35.51
CA SER A 83 3.96 5.54 36.50
C SER A 83 3.03 6.75 36.61
N ASP A 84 2.38 6.92 37.77
CA ASP A 84 1.49 8.06 38.01
C ASP A 84 2.26 9.38 38.16
N ALA A 85 1.97 10.34 37.30
CA ALA A 85 2.46 11.71 37.44
C ALA A 85 1.52 12.51 38.36
N LYS A 86 1.87 12.62 39.66
CA LYS A 86 1.20 13.55 40.59
C LYS A 86 1.66 14.99 40.37
N PRO A 87 0.75 15.99 40.37
CA PRO A 87 1.11 17.41 40.30
C PRO A 87 1.36 18.01 41.69
N LEU A 88 2.42 18.81 41.80
CA LEU A 88 2.77 19.83 42.81
C LEU A 88 3.91 20.68 42.17
N HIS A 89 4.05 21.98 42.38
CA HIS A 89 3.61 22.84 43.49
C HIS A 89 2.97 24.18 43.04
N ASP A 90 1.94 24.56 43.80
CA ASP A 90 1.66 25.88 44.43
C ASP A 90 1.54 27.19 43.63
N ALA A 91 0.84 28.14 44.25
CA ALA A 91 0.34 29.38 43.65
C ALA A 91 0.61 30.63 44.51
N ALA A 92 0.73 31.78 43.86
CA ALA A 92 0.60 33.13 44.42
C ALA A 92 0.47 34.14 43.26
N ALA A 93 -0.28 35.24 43.31
CA ALA A 93 -1.36 35.63 44.23
C ALA A 93 -2.29 36.65 43.51
N MET A 94 -3.45 36.96 44.08
CA MET A 94 -4.32 38.04 43.59
C MET A 94 -3.80 39.41 44.05
N ASN A 95 -4.09 40.47 43.28
CA ASN A 95 -4.42 41.78 43.87
C ASN A 95 -5.31 42.62 42.93
N ASP A 96 -6.10 43.52 43.52
CA ASP A 96 -7.11 44.35 42.84
C ASP A 96 -6.66 45.80 42.59
N GLY A 97 -7.06 46.35 41.44
CA GLY A 97 -7.15 47.80 41.19
C GLY A 97 -5.83 48.57 40.94
N ARG A 98 -5.87 49.88 40.65
CA ARG A 98 -7.04 50.75 40.36
C ARG A 98 -6.55 52.09 39.74
N TRP A 99 -7.36 52.65 38.83
CA TRP A 99 -7.41 54.06 38.39
C TRP A 99 -6.19 54.75 37.74
N LEU A 100 -6.45 55.33 36.54
CA LEU A 100 -6.07 56.66 35.98
C LEU A 100 -5.83 56.52 34.46
N GLY A 101 -6.51 57.24 33.57
CA GLY A 101 -7.63 58.18 33.73
C GLY A 101 -8.32 58.53 32.40
N ASP A 102 -9.55 59.05 32.49
CA ASP A 102 -10.44 59.56 31.42
C ASP A 102 -10.04 61.02 31.03
N PRO A 103 -10.75 61.82 30.17
CA PRO A 103 -11.95 61.52 29.35
C PRO A 103 -11.96 62.09 27.90
N ASP A 104 -12.93 61.65 27.08
CA ASP A 104 -14.05 62.47 26.57
C ASP A 104 -15.03 61.60 25.71
N VAL A 105 -16.34 61.40 26.00
CA VAL A 105 -17.51 62.32 26.23
C VAL A 105 -18.13 62.76 24.88
N ARG A 106 -19.37 62.43 24.44
CA ARG A 106 -20.69 62.06 25.06
C ARG A 106 -21.37 60.91 24.25
N ALA A 107 -22.20 59.99 24.78
CA ALA A 107 -23.49 60.08 25.51
C ALA A 107 -24.65 60.67 24.68
N ALA A 108 -25.92 60.20 24.73
CA ALA A 108 -26.60 59.15 25.52
C ALA A 108 -27.45 58.24 24.56
N GLY A 109 -28.21 57.19 24.91
CA GLY A 109 -29.04 56.79 26.07
C GLY A 109 -30.40 56.27 25.52
N ASP A 110 -31.25 55.46 26.15
CA ASP A 110 -31.19 54.70 27.41
C ASP A 110 -32.24 53.54 27.35
N ASP A 111 -32.28 52.73 28.42
CA ASP A 111 -33.36 51.82 28.85
C ASP A 111 -33.69 50.48 28.14
N CYS A 112 -34.12 49.56 29.00
CA CYS A 112 -34.56 48.17 28.84
C CYS A 112 -35.65 47.91 29.90
N PRO A 113 -36.22 46.69 30.06
CA PRO A 113 -36.70 45.72 29.08
C PRO A 113 -38.20 45.38 29.33
N GLY A 114 -38.81 44.46 28.57
CA GLY A 114 -40.12 43.91 28.96
C GLY A 114 -40.66 42.80 28.05
N ALA A 115 -41.07 41.68 28.62
CA ALA A 115 -41.72 40.58 27.90
C ALA A 115 -43.26 40.66 28.02
N GLY A 116 -43.97 40.32 26.94
CA GLY A 116 -45.44 40.27 26.87
C GLY A 116 -45.91 39.20 25.90
N LEU A 117 -47.08 38.60 26.15
CA LEU A 117 -47.49 37.31 25.56
C LEU A 117 -49.03 37.25 25.42
N ILE A 118 -49.54 36.41 24.50
CA ILE A 118 -50.91 35.83 24.42
C ILE A 118 -51.97 36.50 23.48
N LYS A 119 -52.55 35.65 22.59
CA LYS A 119 -53.81 35.70 21.78
C LYS A 119 -53.93 36.73 20.63
N LEU A 120 -54.48 36.45 19.43
CA LEU A 120 -55.28 35.36 18.78
C LEU A 120 -56.81 35.62 18.64
N ALA A 121 -57.23 35.98 17.41
CA ALA A 121 -58.56 35.83 16.75
C ALA A 121 -58.56 36.62 15.40
N THR A 122 -59.44 36.46 14.40
CA THR A 122 -59.83 35.34 13.49
C THR A 122 -61.12 35.75 12.73
N THR A 123 -61.09 35.88 11.39
CA THR A 123 -62.22 35.67 10.42
C THR A 123 -61.65 35.80 8.98
N ARG A 124 -61.80 34.83 8.05
CA ARG A 124 -62.98 34.41 7.23
C ARG A 124 -63.46 35.49 6.24
N THR A 125 -63.86 35.21 4.98
CA THR A 125 -64.07 33.96 4.17
C THR A 125 -63.90 34.33 2.66
N SER A 126 -63.90 33.51 1.60
CA SER A 126 -64.21 32.08 1.26
C SER A 126 -63.40 31.71 -0.03
N ASN A 127 -63.62 30.71 -0.91
CA ASN A 127 -64.68 29.70 -1.14
C ASN A 127 -64.15 28.46 -1.93
N SER A 128 -65.04 27.54 -2.35
CA SER A 128 -64.82 26.40 -3.28
C SER A 128 -66.16 26.09 -4.02
N PRO A 129 -66.50 24.91 -4.65
CA PRO A 129 -65.80 23.61 -4.82
C PRO A 129 -65.86 22.98 -6.24
N ARG A 130 -65.17 21.84 -6.47
CA ARG A 130 -65.78 20.57 -6.98
C ARG A 130 -64.84 19.36 -6.84
N GLU A 131 -65.42 18.16 -6.77
CA GLU A 131 -64.80 16.93 -6.22
C GLU A 131 -65.00 15.69 -7.10
N THR A 132 -64.25 14.62 -6.83
CA THR A 132 -64.76 13.22 -6.89
C THR A 132 -63.90 12.28 -6.03
N ALA A 133 -64.48 11.28 -5.37
CA ALA A 133 -63.78 10.36 -4.43
C ALA A 133 -64.44 8.97 -4.31
N ILE A 134 -63.65 7.93 -4.02
CA ILE A 134 -64.07 6.54 -3.65
C ILE A 134 -63.08 6.00 -2.60
N SER A 135 -63.47 5.07 -1.72
CA SER A 135 -62.70 4.66 -0.52
C SER A 135 -62.88 3.20 -0.09
N LEU A 136 -61.77 2.56 0.33
CA LEU A 136 -61.64 1.36 1.21
C LEU A 136 -62.21 0.01 0.68
N PRO A 137 -61.79 -1.20 1.16
CA PRO A 137 -61.44 -1.62 2.55
C PRO A 137 -60.07 -2.37 2.73
N PRO A 138 -59.69 -2.84 3.95
CA PRO A 138 -58.32 -3.30 4.26
C PRO A 138 -58.08 -4.83 4.21
N GLY A 139 -56.79 -5.23 4.19
CA GLY A 139 -56.33 -6.63 4.27
C GLY A 139 -55.75 -7.04 5.65
N PRO A 140 -55.68 -8.34 5.98
CA PRO A 140 -55.41 -8.83 7.34
C PRO A 140 -53.93 -9.15 7.65
N CYS A 141 -53.58 -9.14 8.94
CA CYS A 141 -52.32 -9.69 9.45
C CYS A 141 -52.41 -11.21 9.70
N PHE A 142 -51.38 -12.00 9.37
CA PHE A 142 -51.24 -13.36 9.93
C PHE A 142 -49.79 -13.86 10.08
N SER A 143 -49.56 -14.52 11.22
CA SER A 143 -48.49 -15.46 11.65
C SER A 143 -47.13 -15.56 10.94
N LYS A 144 -46.08 -15.64 11.77
CA LYS A 144 -44.79 -16.31 11.47
C LYS A 144 -45.00 -17.75 10.97
N ARG A 145 -44.15 -18.24 10.06
CA ARG A 145 -43.69 -19.65 9.93
C ARG A 145 -42.44 -19.72 9.03
N SER A 146 -41.50 -20.59 9.36
CA SER A 146 -40.27 -20.81 8.56
C SER A 146 -40.42 -22.01 7.61
N PRO A 147 -39.92 -21.96 6.37
CA PRO A 147 -39.73 -23.14 5.52
C PRO A 147 -38.38 -23.85 5.82
N PRO A 148 -38.21 -25.13 5.41
CA PRO A 148 -37.10 -25.99 5.85
C PRO A 148 -35.85 -25.98 4.94
N ARG A 149 -34.79 -26.65 5.40
CA ARG A 149 -33.63 -27.05 4.58
C ARG A 149 -34.00 -28.21 3.65
N SER A 150 -33.55 -28.15 2.40
CA SER A 150 -33.33 -29.32 1.53
C SER A 150 -32.24 -29.01 0.51
N ALA A 151 -31.23 -29.88 0.40
CA ALA A 151 -30.18 -29.76 -0.61
C ALA A 151 -30.61 -30.42 -1.93
N VAL A 152 -30.16 -29.88 -3.07
CA VAL A 152 -30.33 -30.48 -4.40
C VAL A 152 -29.00 -30.36 -5.15
N TYR A 153 -28.54 -31.47 -5.73
CA TYR A 153 -27.38 -31.51 -6.62
C TYR A 153 -27.71 -30.80 -7.94
N SER A 154 -26.75 -30.08 -8.53
CA SER A 154 -26.80 -29.70 -9.94
C SER A 154 -25.69 -30.39 -10.70
N THR A 155 -26.07 -31.30 -11.60
CA THR A 155 -25.18 -31.93 -12.58
C THR A 155 -25.81 -31.71 -13.95
N ALA A 156 -25.21 -30.87 -14.77
CA ALA A 156 -25.68 -30.57 -16.12
C ALA A 156 -24.88 -31.41 -17.13
N MET A 157 -25.58 -32.33 -17.82
CA MET A 157 -25.03 -33.06 -18.97
C MET A 157 -25.25 -32.29 -20.28
N PHE A 158 -24.42 -32.59 -21.27
CA PHE A 158 -24.53 -32.09 -22.64
C PHE A 158 -25.79 -32.62 -23.37
N PRO A 159 -26.38 -31.87 -24.30
CA PRO A 159 -27.30 -32.41 -25.29
C PRO A 159 -26.54 -33.21 -26.37
N ASN A 160 -27.17 -34.26 -26.92
CA ASN A 160 -26.66 -35.08 -28.01
C ASN A 160 -27.61 -35.00 -29.23
N GLY A 161 -27.06 -35.14 -30.43
CA GLY A 161 -27.77 -35.12 -31.72
C GLY A 161 -26.76 -35.13 -32.88
N VAL A 162 -25.98 -36.20 -33.06
CA VAL A 162 -26.33 -37.40 -33.86
C VAL A 162 -26.45 -37.09 -35.35
N ASP A 163 -25.38 -37.44 -36.08
CA ASP A 163 -25.51 -38.28 -37.28
C ASP A 163 -24.39 -39.34 -37.27
N ARG A 164 -24.57 -40.45 -37.96
CA ARG A 164 -23.63 -41.57 -38.09
C ARG A 164 -23.76 -42.22 -39.47
N SER A 165 -22.78 -42.03 -40.35
CA SER A 165 -22.48 -43.05 -41.37
C SER A 165 -21.00 -43.15 -41.71
N LEU A 166 -20.64 -44.38 -42.10
CA LEU A 166 -19.36 -44.92 -42.59
C LEU A 166 -18.43 -45.56 -41.56
N ALA A 167 -17.89 -46.71 -41.96
CA ALA A 167 -17.41 -47.73 -41.05
C ALA A 167 -15.96 -48.19 -41.33
N SER A 168 -15.27 -48.51 -40.25
CA SER A 168 -14.24 -49.56 -40.13
C SER A 168 -13.13 -49.65 -41.20
N LYS A 169 -11.90 -49.29 -40.79
CA LYS A 169 -10.68 -50.06 -41.07
C LYS A 169 -9.64 -49.81 -39.96
N PRO A 170 -8.95 -50.84 -39.45
CA PRO A 170 -7.98 -50.68 -38.35
C PRO A 170 -6.59 -50.27 -38.87
N LEU A 171 -5.90 -49.39 -38.14
CA LEU A 171 -4.47 -49.12 -38.36
C LEU A 171 -3.62 -49.99 -37.41
N ARG A 172 -2.58 -50.63 -37.95
CA ARG A 172 -1.59 -51.37 -37.16
C ARG A 172 -0.62 -50.39 -36.48
N VAL A 173 -0.41 -50.54 -35.19
CA VAL A 173 0.80 -50.03 -34.52
C VAL A 173 1.92 -51.03 -34.78
N VAL A 174 3.03 -50.58 -35.37
CA VAL A 174 4.25 -51.38 -35.53
C VAL A 174 5.33 -50.76 -34.65
N ALA A 175 5.82 -51.51 -33.66
CA ALA A 175 6.94 -51.09 -32.84
C ALA A 175 8.26 -51.35 -33.59
N GLY A 176 9.08 -50.30 -33.77
CA GLY A 176 10.44 -50.40 -34.29
C GLY A 176 11.48 -50.22 -33.17
N PRO A 177 12.55 -51.02 -33.11
CA PRO A 177 13.56 -50.91 -32.06
C PRO A 177 14.51 -49.73 -32.30
N ALA A 178 14.70 -48.88 -31.29
CA ALA A 178 15.73 -47.84 -31.31
C ALA A 178 17.13 -48.47 -31.14
N ARG A 179 18.03 -48.22 -32.10
CA ARG A 179 19.41 -48.75 -32.08
C ARG A 179 20.36 -47.69 -31.53
N PHE A 180 21.02 -47.98 -30.40
CA PHE A 180 22.02 -47.11 -29.80
C PHE A 180 23.39 -47.41 -30.42
N GLU A 181 23.95 -46.49 -31.20
CA GLU A 181 25.32 -46.59 -31.73
C GLU A 181 26.22 -45.52 -31.11
N ARG A 182 27.33 -45.96 -30.51
CA ARG A 182 28.37 -45.08 -29.95
C ARG A 182 29.20 -44.48 -31.09
N ARG A 183 29.61 -43.23 -30.94
CA ARG A 183 30.70 -42.62 -31.71
C ARG A 183 31.68 -41.94 -30.77
N GLU A 184 32.96 -42.19 -31.02
CA GLU A 184 34.10 -41.61 -30.30
C GLU A 184 34.25 -40.10 -30.57
N PRO A 185 34.88 -39.33 -29.65
CA PRO A 185 35.18 -37.93 -29.87
C PRO A 185 36.35 -37.75 -30.85
N VAL A 186 36.13 -37.03 -31.95
CA VAL A 186 37.21 -36.64 -32.87
C VAL A 186 37.91 -35.37 -32.36
N ALA A 187 39.23 -35.40 -32.25
CA ALA A 187 40.03 -34.24 -31.84
C ALA A 187 40.14 -33.21 -32.97
N GLY A 188 39.47 -32.06 -32.81
CA GLY A 188 39.63 -30.88 -33.67
C GLY A 188 40.66 -29.90 -33.09
N ALA A 189 41.59 -29.41 -33.92
CA ALA A 189 42.67 -28.54 -33.47
C ALA A 189 42.20 -27.12 -33.13
N ARG A 190 42.89 -26.48 -32.17
CA ARG A 190 42.74 -25.05 -31.87
C ARG A 190 43.62 -24.22 -32.82
N GLU A 191 43.04 -23.64 -33.85
CA GLU A 191 43.69 -22.51 -34.53
C GLU A 191 43.56 -21.25 -33.68
N VAL A 192 44.68 -20.78 -33.14
CA VAL A 192 44.77 -19.50 -32.42
C VAL A 192 45.13 -18.42 -33.43
N PHE A 193 44.11 -17.68 -33.91
CA PHE A 193 44.35 -16.48 -34.73
C PHE A 193 45.13 -15.42 -33.92
N ALA A 194 46.42 -15.29 -34.23
CA ALA A 194 47.30 -14.31 -33.61
C ALA A 194 47.00 -12.89 -34.12
N MET A 195 46.03 -12.21 -33.51
CA MET A 195 45.71 -10.82 -33.84
C MET A 195 46.89 -9.89 -33.52
N ASN A 196 47.33 -9.15 -34.55
CA ASN A 196 48.40 -8.14 -34.50
C ASN A 196 48.15 -7.11 -33.36
N PRO A 197 49.13 -6.79 -32.50
CA PRO A 197 48.92 -5.94 -31.32
C PRO A 197 48.20 -4.61 -31.56
N GLY A 198 48.43 -3.94 -32.70
CA GLY A 198 47.74 -2.69 -33.05
C GLY A 198 46.21 -2.81 -33.16
N ALA A 199 45.70 -3.98 -33.57
CA ALA A 199 44.27 -4.23 -33.71
C ALA A 199 43.52 -4.30 -32.37
N ARG A 200 44.21 -4.64 -31.27
CA ARG A 200 43.61 -4.71 -29.93
C ARG A 200 43.33 -3.32 -29.33
N PHE A 201 44.14 -2.31 -29.67
CA PHE A 201 43.98 -0.97 -29.12
C PHE A 201 42.73 -0.26 -29.68
N LEU A 202 42.51 -0.34 -31.00
CA LEU A 202 41.34 0.22 -31.66
C LEU A 202 40.02 -0.43 -31.20
N LEU A 203 40.02 -1.75 -30.95
CA LEU A 203 38.83 -2.46 -30.46
C LEU A 203 38.43 -2.06 -29.03
N LEU A 204 39.37 -1.83 -28.11
CA LEU A 204 39.03 -1.34 -26.77
C LEU A 204 38.47 0.09 -26.79
N VAL A 205 39.10 1.01 -27.53
CA VAL A 205 38.63 2.41 -27.63
C VAL A 205 37.23 2.47 -28.25
N GLY A 206 36.96 1.68 -29.29
CA GLY A 206 35.63 1.55 -29.87
C GLY A 206 34.58 1.02 -28.89
N PHE A 207 34.92 -0.01 -28.10
CA PHE A 207 33.97 -0.59 -27.13
C PHE A 207 33.61 0.38 -26.00
N CYS A 208 34.59 1.16 -25.50
CA CYS A 208 34.33 2.21 -24.49
C CYS A 208 33.43 3.34 -25.01
N LEU A 209 33.59 3.75 -26.28
CA LEU A 209 32.74 4.78 -26.89
C LEU A 209 31.31 4.29 -27.14
N VAL A 210 31.14 3.06 -27.63
CA VAL A 210 29.80 2.48 -27.85
C VAL A 210 29.07 2.22 -26.52
N ALA A 211 29.77 1.73 -25.49
CA ALA A 211 29.20 1.56 -24.16
C ALA A 211 28.75 2.89 -23.52
N SER A 212 29.51 3.97 -23.72
CA SER A 212 29.16 5.31 -23.24
C SER A 212 27.88 5.86 -23.89
N SER A 213 27.64 5.54 -25.17
CA SER A 213 26.43 5.97 -25.89
C SER A 213 25.15 5.30 -25.38
N ALA A 214 25.20 4.03 -24.97
CA ALA A 214 24.03 3.29 -24.50
C ALA A 214 23.49 3.78 -23.14
N ALA A 215 24.32 4.41 -22.31
CA ALA A 215 23.90 4.99 -21.04
C ALA A 215 23.17 6.35 -21.21
N ALA A 216 23.43 7.06 -22.32
CA ALA A 216 23.05 8.47 -22.50
C ALA A 216 21.60 8.71 -23.01
N GLN A 217 20.80 7.65 -23.19
CA GLN A 217 19.43 7.75 -23.75
C GLN A 217 18.32 7.26 -22.80
N ARG A 218 18.55 7.27 -21.48
CA ARG A 218 17.45 7.46 -20.54
C ARG A 218 17.09 8.94 -20.55
N GLY A 219 15.95 9.28 -21.16
CA GLY A 219 15.40 10.63 -21.09
C GLY A 219 15.23 11.08 -19.64
N ALA A 220 15.36 12.38 -19.38
CA ALA A 220 15.20 12.92 -18.04
C ALA A 220 13.85 12.50 -17.43
N VAL A 221 13.89 11.96 -16.21
CA VAL A 221 12.67 11.64 -15.47
C VAL A 221 11.93 12.96 -15.24
N PRO A 222 10.64 13.09 -15.64
CA PRO A 222 9.91 14.33 -15.45
C PRO A 222 9.77 14.67 -13.96
N ASP A 223 9.81 15.96 -13.65
CA ASP A 223 9.59 16.45 -12.29
C ASP A 223 8.23 15.97 -11.75
N PRO A 224 8.13 15.54 -10.47
CA PRO A 224 6.90 15.04 -9.87
C PRO A 224 5.92 16.19 -9.57
N LEU A 225 5.33 16.75 -10.64
CA LEU A 225 4.47 17.91 -10.62
C LEU A 225 3.10 17.63 -11.22
N VAL A 226 2.05 17.95 -10.46
CA VAL A 226 0.65 17.94 -10.92
C VAL A 226 0.51 18.96 -12.05
N LYS A 227 -0.03 18.51 -13.19
CA LYS A 227 -0.17 19.35 -14.38
C LYS A 227 -1.38 20.27 -14.27
N GLU A 228 -1.15 21.59 -14.33
CA GLU A 228 -2.23 22.58 -14.40
C GLU A 228 -2.91 22.63 -15.77
N ASN A 229 -4.18 23.03 -15.77
CA ASN A 229 -5.08 23.03 -16.93
C ASN A 229 -5.22 21.64 -17.57
N ALA A 230 -5.18 20.60 -16.74
CA ALA A 230 -5.32 19.19 -17.15
C ALA A 230 -6.58 18.52 -16.58
N THR A 231 -7.38 19.23 -15.77
CA THR A 231 -8.63 18.70 -15.21
C THR A 231 -9.58 18.19 -16.29
N VAL A 232 -9.92 16.90 -16.21
CA VAL A 232 -10.91 16.22 -17.06
C VAL A 232 -12.20 16.01 -16.27
N LYS A 233 -13.36 16.31 -16.85
CA LYS A 233 -14.66 15.93 -16.29
C LYS A 233 -14.97 14.46 -16.64
N LEU A 234 -15.28 13.65 -15.63
CA LEU A 234 -15.57 12.22 -15.79
C LEU A 234 -17.08 11.94 -15.78
N ALA A 235 -17.81 12.59 -14.89
CA ALA A 235 -19.25 12.49 -14.70
C ALA A 235 -19.80 13.84 -14.21
N ASP A 236 -21.09 13.96 -13.92
CA ASP A 236 -21.76 15.26 -13.70
C ASP A 236 -21.16 16.09 -12.56
N HIS A 237 -20.65 15.46 -11.51
CA HIS A 237 -20.06 16.09 -10.33
C HIS A 237 -18.58 15.76 -10.17
N THR A 238 -18.08 14.75 -10.88
CA THR A 238 -16.76 14.15 -10.68
C THR A 238 -15.77 14.51 -11.78
N TYR A 239 -14.58 14.91 -11.35
CA TYR A 239 -13.46 15.35 -12.16
C TYR A 239 -12.17 14.66 -11.70
N VAL A 240 -11.16 14.63 -12.58
CA VAL A 240 -9.81 14.15 -12.25
C VAL A 240 -8.75 15.07 -12.84
N ILE A 241 -7.68 15.34 -12.11
CA ILE A 241 -6.42 15.81 -12.68
C ILE A 241 -5.58 14.55 -12.93
N PRO A 242 -5.34 14.14 -14.18
CA PRO A 242 -4.67 12.88 -14.46
C PRO A 242 -3.18 12.93 -14.10
N ASP A 243 -2.63 11.79 -13.70
CA ASP A 243 -1.21 11.64 -13.34
C ASP A 243 -0.23 11.92 -14.50
N ALA A 244 -0.74 11.92 -15.73
CA ALA A 244 0.01 12.00 -16.98
C ALA A 244 1.17 10.98 -17.08
N ASN A 245 1.07 9.86 -16.36
CA ASN A 245 2.12 8.86 -16.14
C ASN A 245 3.45 9.46 -15.60
N VAL A 246 3.37 10.56 -14.83
CA VAL A 246 4.52 11.18 -14.16
C VAL A 246 4.77 10.47 -12.82
N PRO A 247 6.00 9.98 -12.54
CA PRO A 247 6.30 9.33 -11.26
C PRO A 247 6.04 10.25 -10.06
N LEU A 248 5.45 9.71 -9.00
CA LEU A 248 5.09 10.41 -7.75
C LEU A 248 4.04 11.53 -7.92
N VAL A 249 3.29 11.51 -9.02
CA VAL A 249 2.05 12.28 -9.19
C VAL A 249 0.89 11.28 -9.18
N PRO A 250 -0.14 11.45 -8.32
CA PRO A 250 -1.35 10.64 -8.38
C PRO A 250 -2.37 11.22 -9.37
N ASN A 251 -3.35 10.41 -9.75
CA ASN A 251 -4.62 10.92 -10.28
C ASN A 251 -5.37 11.64 -9.14
N VAL A 252 -5.47 12.96 -9.20
CA VAL A 252 -6.14 13.75 -8.16
C VAL A 252 -7.64 13.78 -8.44
N GLY A 253 -8.45 13.25 -7.52
CA GLY A 253 -9.91 13.29 -7.63
C GLY A 253 -10.49 14.61 -7.14
N ILE A 254 -11.49 15.15 -7.84
CA ILE A 254 -12.27 16.31 -7.38
C ILE A 254 -13.76 16.01 -7.57
N VAL A 255 -14.55 16.16 -6.50
CA VAL A 255 -16.00 15.95 -6.52
C VAL A 255 -16.70 17.22 -6.03
N VAL A 256 -17.59 17.79 -6.84
CA VAL A 256 -18.25 19.09 -6.58
C VAL A 256 -19.74 18.88 -6.30
N GLY A 257 -20.15 19.07 -5.05
CA GLY A 257 -21.57 19.15 -4.67
C GLY A 257 -22.08 20.59 -4.63
N SER A 258 -23.34 20.80 -4.24
CA SER A 258 -23.93 22.15 -4.14
C SER A 258 -23.51 22.97 -2.91
N ARG A 259 -22.81 22.35 -1.94
CA ARG A 259 -22.36 22.97 -0.69
C ARG A 259 -20.84 22.89 -0.51
N ALA A 260 -20.25 21.76 -0.86
CA ALA A 260 -18.85 21.45 -0.58
C ALA A 260 -18.13 20.79 -1.76
N THR A 261 -16.79 20.80 -1.72
CA THR A 261 -15.94 20.08 -2.67
C THR A 261 -15.11 19.04 -1.92
N LEU A 262 -15.00 17.81 -2.42
CA LEU A 262 -14.01 16.85 -1.95
C LEU A 262 -12.80 16.83 -2.91
N VAL A 263 -11.60 16.86 -2.35
CA VAL A 263 -10.33 16.58 -3.05
C VAL A 263 -9.79 15.25 -2.53
N ILE A 264 -9.47 14.33 -3.44
CA ILE A 264 -8.91 13.00 -3.16
C ILE A 264 -7.48 12.97 -3.71
N ASP A 265 -6.53 12.53 -2.89
CA ASP A 265 -5.10 12.43 -3.20
C ASP A 265 -4.47 13.77 -3.69
N PRO A 266 -4.42 14.83 -2.86
CA PRO A 266 -3.97 16.20 -3.23
C PRO A 266 -2.51 16.37 -3.71
N GLY A 267 -1.76 15.29 -3.97
CA GLY A 267 -0.43 15.33 -4.59
C GLY A 267 0.76 15.44 -3.62
N LEU A 268 1.98 15.39 -4.18
CA LEU A 268 3.23 15.42 -3.42
C LEU A 268 3.63 16.85 -3.01
N GLY A 269 3.35 17.21 -1.75
CA GLY A 269 3.87 18.42 -1.12
C GLY A 269 3.22 19.73 -1.59
N ARG A 270 3.78 20.85 -1.11
CA ARG A 270 3.15 22.18 -1.18
C ARG A 270 2.76 22.60 -2.60
N ARG A 271 3.72 22.61 -3.54
CA ARG A 271 3.50 23.14 -4.90
C ARG A 271 2.42 22.36 -5.67
N ASN A 272 2.31 21.06 -5.41
CA ASN A 272 1.30 20.19 -6.02
C ASN A 272 -0.08 20.45 -5.44
N GLY A 273 -0.22 20.52 -4.11
CA GLY A 273 -1.49 20.93 -3.50
C GLY A 273 -1.94 22.32 -3.97
N GLU A 274 -1.00 23.24 -4.21
CA GLU A 274 -1.29 24.59 -4.72
C GLU A 274 -1.77 24.57 -6.18
N ALA A 275 -1.22 23.68 -7.02
CA ALA A 275 -1.73 23.42 -8.37
C ALA A 275 -3.14 22.80 -8.33
N VAL A 276 -3.38 21.82 -7.46
CA VAL A 276 -4.71 21.22 -7.24
C VAL A 276 -5.71 22.28 -6.79
N ALA A 277 -5.35 23.15 -5.84
CA ALA A 277 -6.21 24.24 -5.39
C ALA A 277 -6.56 25.23 -6.52
N ARG A 278 -5.61 25.51 -7.43
CA ARG A 278 -5.86 26.32 -8.64
C ARG A 278 -6.79 25.64 -9.63
N GLU A 279 -6.70 24.32 -9.81
CA GLU A 279 -7.66 23.55 -10.64
C GLU A 279 -9.06 23.53 -10.00
N VAL A 280 -9.17 23.25 -8.69
CA VAL A 280 -10.44 23.26 -7.94
C VAL A 280 -11.18 24.60 -8.08
N ALA A 281 -10.47 25.73 -7.98
CA ALA A 281 -11.04 27.06 -8.10
C ALA A 281 -11.61 27.40 -9.51
N LYS A 282 -11.25 26.62 -10.54
CA LYS A 282 -11.80 26.76 -11.90
C LYS A 282 -13.16 26.07 -12.05
N ILE A 283 -13.41 24.98 -11.32
CA ILE A 283 -14.61 24.14 -11.44
C ILE A 283 -15.58 24.23 -10.26
N SER A 284 -15.15 24.75 -9.10
CA SER A 284 -15.98 24.90 -7.91
C SER A 284 -16.10 26.36 -7.44
N ARG A 285 -17.20 26.66 -6.74
CA ARG A 285 -17.45 27.92 -6.01
C ARG A 285 -17.58 27.72 -4.51
N ASN A 286 -17.45 26.48 -4.04
CA ASN A 286 -17.70 26.12 -2.64
C ASN A 286 -16.52 26.51 -1.75
N THR A 287 -16.81 27.13 -0.60
CA THR A 287 -15.82 27.47 0.42
C THR A 287 -15.61 26.35 1.45
N GLU A 288 -16.58 25.42 1.58
CA GLU A 288 -16.37 24.17 2.32
C GLU A 288 -15.60 23.19 1.44
N ILE A 289 -14.35 22.90 1.83
CA ILE A 289 -13.47 21.94 1.18
C ILE A 289 -13.24 20.77 2.12
N PHE A 290 -13.45 19.56 1.64
CA PHE A 290 -12.97 18.33 2.24
C PHE A 290 -11.74 17.85 1.49
N ILE A 291 -10.81 17.25 2.21
CA ILE A 291 -9.61 16.59 1.68
C ILE A 291 -9.65 15.15 2.19
N ALA A 292 -9.23 14.19 1.39
CA ALA A 292 -9.02 12.82 1.83
C ALA A 292 -7.88 12.18 1.02
N SER A 293 -7.34 11.07 1.52
CA SER A 293 -6.33 10.28 0.82
C SER A 293 -6.72 8.80 0.77
N THR A 294 -6.44 8.16 -0.37
CA THR A 294 -6.65 6.72 -0.57
C THR A 294 -5.79 5.90 0.38
N HIS A 295 -4.56 6.34 0.64
CA HIS A 295 -3.64 5.72 1.59
C HIS A 295 -2.61 6.73 2.12
N PHE A 296 -1.88 6.37 3.17
CA PHE A 296 -1.07 7.31 3.96
C PHE A 296 0.24 7.79 3.31
N HIS A 297 0.50 7.41 2.05
CA HIS A 297 1.75 7.70 1.35
C HIS A 297 1.93 9.19 1.01
N ALA A 298 3.19 9.61 0.83
CA ALA A 298 3.55 11.03 0.83
C ALA A 298 3.00 11.79 -0.39
N GLU A 299 2.98 11.16 -1.56
CA GLU A 299 2.42 11.73 -2.80
C GLU A 299 0.89 11.75 -2.84
N HIS A 300 0.22 11.00 -1.96
CA HIS A 300 -1.24 10.98 -1.81
C HIS A 300 -1.72 11.93 -0.71
N THR A 301 -0.88 12.26 0.28
CA THR A 301 -1.28 13.04 1.46
C THR A 301 -0.77 14.47 1.46
N THR A 302 0.52 14.70 1.20
CA THR A 302 1.22 15.92 1.65
C THR A 302 0.84 17.21 0.94
N GLY A 303 0.07 17.14 -0.14
CA GLY A 303 -0.63 18.27 -0.75
C GLY A 303 -1.58 19.01 0.20
N TYR A 304 -1.97 18.43 1.35
CA TYR A 304 -2.68 19.14 2.42
C TYR A 304 -2.02 20.46 2.83
N LEU A 305 -0.69 20.60 2.64
CA LEU A 305 0.08 21.80 2.96
C LEU A 305 -0.45 23.07 2.27
N ALA A 306 -1.05 22.93 1.09
CA ALA A 306 -1.60 24.02 0.31
C ALA A 306 -2.96 24.54 0.81
N PHE A 307 -3.70 23.70 1.52
CA PHE A 307 -5.08 23.96 1.89
C PHE A 307 -5.17 24.66 3.26
N PRO A 308 -6.16 25.55 3.46
CA PRO A 308 -6.32 26.26 4.71
C PRO A 308 -6.74 25.32 5.85
N ALA A 309 -6.59 25.79 7.10
CA ALA A 309 -7.09 25.10 8.29
C ALA A 309 -8.63 24.93 8.29
N SER A 310 -9.36 25.72 7.50
CA SER A 310 -10.82 25.61 7.32
C SER A 310 -11.26 24.49 6.38
N ALA A 311 -10.37 23.96 5.53
CA ALA A 311 -10.64 22.71 4.82
C ALA A 311 -10.59 21.55 5.82
N LYS A 312 -11.45 20.53 5.69
CA LYS A 312 -11.58 19.41 6.63
C LYS A 312 -10.91 18.16 6.07
N TYR A 313 -9.96 17.56 6.77
CA TYR A 313 -9.29 16.32 6.35
C TYR A 313 -10.04 15.08 6.87
N VAL A 314 -10.29 14.09 6.01
CA VAL A 314 -11.18 12.95 6.27
C VAL A 314 -10.47 11.63 5.98
N ASN A 315 -10.02 10.94 7.03
CA ASN A 315 -9.25 9.69 6.92
C ASN A 315 -9.89 8.57 7.76
N SER A 316 -9.55 7.31 7.47
CA SER A 316 -9.94 6.21 8.36
C SER A 316 -9.08 6.20 9.64
N VAL A 317 -9.62 5.66 10.74
CA VAL A 317 -8.89 5.50 12.01
C VAL A 317 -7.64 4.62 11.81
N VAL A 318 -7.70 3.65 10.89
CA VAL A 318 -6.55 2.80 10.54
C VAL A 318 -5.48 3.59 9.79
N GLN A 319 -5.86 4.48 8.86
CA GLN A 319 -4.93 5.32 8.12
C GLN A 319 -4.27 6.38 9.01
N GLU A 320 -5.01 7.01 9.93
CA GLU A 320 -4.43 7.89 10.95
C GLU A 320 -3.42 7.15 11.84
N ALA A 321 -3.71 5.89 12.21
CA ALA A 321 -2.79 5.07 12.99
C ALA A 321 -1.55 4.64 12.20
N GLU A 322 -1.65 4.36 10.89
CA GLU A 322 -0.48 4.15 10.03
C GLU A 322 0.36 5.43 9.90
N PHE A 323 -0.27 6.59 9.70
CA PHE A 323 0.45 7.86 9.60
C PHE A 323 1.16 8.21 10.91
N ALA A 324 0.50 8.02 12.07
CA ALA A 324 1.12 8.22 13.38
C ALA A 324 2.30 7.26 13.64
N GLN A 325 2.26 6.05 13.07
CA GLN A 325 3.32 5.04 13.22
C GLN A 325 4.50 5.24 12.26
N ALA A 326 4.25 5.63 11.00
CA ALA A 326 5.23 5.56 9.91
C ALA A 326 5.23 6.77 8.95
N GLY A 327 4.32 7.73 9.10
CA GLY A 327 4.18 8.87 8.17
C GLY A 327 5.44 9.74 8.09
N ALA A 328 6.13 9.97 9.22
CA ALA A 328 7.40 10.69 9.24
C ALA A 328 8.51 9.94 8.47
N GLN A 329 8.57 8.61 8.60
CA GLN A 329 9.53 7.78 7.85
C GLN A 329 9.22 7.78 6.35
N GLN A 330 7.93 7.75 5.95
CA GLN A 330 7.54 7.88 4.55
C GLN A 330 7.90 9.27 3.98
N ILE A 331 7.63 10.36 4.70
CA ILE A 331 8.04 11.70 4.27
C ILE A 331 9.57 11.79 4.10
N GLN A 332 10.35 11.19 5.01
CA GLN A 332 11.80 11.12 4.88
C GLN A 332 12.25 10.28 3.66
N ALA A 333 11.68 9.09 3.49
CA ALA A 333 12.02 8.18 2.38
C ALA A 333 11.65 8.77 1.01
N PHE A 334 10.57 9.54 0.93
CA PHE A 334 10.21 10.29 -0.28
C PHE A 334 11.07 11.53 -0.49
N SER A 335 11.38 12.28 0.56
CA SER A 335 12.29 13.44 0.47
C SER A 335 13.64 13.04 -0.11
N ALA A 336 14.17 11.88 0.30
CA ALA A 336 15.45 11.35 -0.15
C ALA A 336 15.52 10.91 -1.63
N ARG A 337 14.41 10.92 -2.39
CA ARG A 337 14.41 10.47 -3.79
C ARG A 337 15.11 11.43 -4.75
N SER A 338 15.02 12.74 -4.51
CA SER A 338 15.75 13.79 -5.24
C SER A 338 15.80 15.11 -4.44
N PRO A 339 16.66 16.08 -4.81
CA PRO A 339 16.62 17.42 -4.22
C PRO A 339 15.24 18.09 -4.37
N LEU A 340 14.52 17.80 -5.45
CA LEU A 340 13.21 18.39 -5.73
C LEU A 340 12.10 17.79 -4.87
N THR A 341 12.16 16.49 -4.53
CA THR A 341 11.23 15.89 -3.58
C THR A 341 11.46 16.39 -2.15
N ALA A 342 12.71 16.65 -1.77
CA ALA A 342 13.04 17.28 -0.50
C ALA A 342 12.54 18.75 -0.42
N GLU A 343 12.56 19.48 -1.55
CA GLU A 343 11.97 20.82 -1.62
C GLU A 343 10.44 20.78 -1.50
N LEU A 344 9.76 19.91 -2.28
CA LEU A 344 8.30 19.76 -2.28
C LEU A 344 7.75 19.39 -0.90
N LEU A 345 8.45 18.52 -0.18
CA LEU A 345 8.07 18.02 1.15
C LEU A 345 8.52 18.92 2.31
N LYS A 346 9.14 20.08 2.04
CA LYS A 346 9.61 21.00 3.08
C LYS A 346 8.44 21.49 3.95
N GLY A 347 8.43 21.07 5.21
CA GLY A 347 7.39 21.38 6.19
C GLY A 347 6.24 20.35 6.24
N ALA A 348 6.31 19.25 5.50
CA ALA A 348 5.41 18.12 5.69
C ALA A 348 5.73 17.41 7.02
N THR A 349 4.82 17.49 7.99
CA THR A 349 4.92 16.83 9.31
C THR A 349 3.74 15.88 9.60
N GLY A 350 2.72 15.91 8.73
CA GLY A 350 1.41 15.31 8.96
C GLY A 350 0.34 16.37 9.23
N ARG A 351 -0.87 16.10 8.75
CA ARG A 351 -2.09 16.79 9.16
C ARG A 351 -3.00 15.74 9.78
N LYS A 352 -3.46 15.95 11.01
CA LYS A 352 -4.46 15.09 11.65
C LYS A 352 -5.80 15.24 10.92
N ALA A 353 -6.56 14.16 10.81
CA ALA A 353 -7.92 14.21 10.30
C ALA A 353 -8.86 15.00 11.23
N ASP A 354 -9.69 15.84 10.62
CA ASP A 354 -10.77 16.60 11.25
C ASP A 354 -12.03 15.72 11.41
N ILE A 355 -12.18 14.70 10.56
CA ILE A 355 -13.23 13.66 10.63
C ILE A 355 -12.57 12.29 10.48
N THR A 356 -12.87 11.36 11.39
CA THR A 356 -12.39 9.97 11.32
C THR A 356 -13.54 8.96 11.25
N PHE A 357 -13.30 7.83 10.59
CA PHE A 357 -14.26 6.73 10.48
C PHE A 357 -13.58 5.35 10.57
N ASP A 358 -14.33 4.32 10.96
CA ASP A 358 -13.83 2.97 11.19
C ASP A 358 -13.78 2.14 9.89
N ARG A 359 -14.96 1.74 9.38
CA ARG A 359 -15.08 0.90 8.16
C ARG A 359 -15.70 1.61 6.96
N GLU A 360 -16.70 2.45 7.20
CA GLU A 360 -17.45 3.14 6.15
C GLU A 360 -17.93 4.52 6.63
N HIS A 361 -17.97 5.49 5.71
CA HIS A 361 -18.56 6.82 5.92
C HIS A 361 -19.22 7.31 4.63
N VAL A 362 -20.31 8.09 4.75
CA VAL A 362 -20.97 8.74 3.60
C VAL A 362 -20.87 10.24 3.79
N LEU A 363 -20.10 10.89 2.91
CA LEU A 363 -19.90 12.33 2.88
C LEU A 363 -20.91 12.96 1.92
N ASP A 364 -21.85 13.75 2.44
CA ASP A 364 -22.75 14.58 1.62
C ASP A 364 -22.11 15.94 1.32
N LEU A 365 -21.85 16.21 0.04
CA LEU A 365 -21.30 17.47 -0.46
C LEU A 365 -22.38 18.50 -0.82
N GLY A 366 -23.65 18.20 -0.50
CA GLY A 366 -24.82 18.96 -0.90
C GLY A 366 -25.49 18.29 -2.10
N GLY A 367 -26.12 17.14 -1.88
CA GLY A 367 -26.82 16.34 -2.89
C GLY A 367 -25.97 15.28 -3.57
N VAL A 368 -24.64 15.46 -3.59
CA VAL A 368 -23.68 14.48 -4.10
C VAL A 368 -23.11 13.69 -2.92
N ARG A 369 -23.32 12.37 -2.90
CA ARG A 369 -22.86 11.49 -1.83
C ARG A 369 -21.61 10.74 -2.27
N VAL A 370 -20.54 10.84 -1.48
CA VAL A 370 -19.32 10.04 -1.66
C VAL A 370 -19.25 9.00 -0.54
N ARG A 371 -19.16 7.73 -0.91
CA ARG A 371 -19.08 6.58 0.00
C ARG A 371 -17.62 6.17 0.17
N LEU A 372 -17.07 6.47 1.34
CA LEU A 372 -15.72 6.14 1.77
C LEU A 372 -15.76 4.75 2.41
N VAL A 373 -14.96 3.80 1.92
CA VAL A 373 -14.86 2.45 2.48
C VAL A 373 -13.42 2.03 2.72
N VAL A 374 -13.11 1.54 3.92
CA VAL A 374 -11.81 0.90 4.19
C VAL A 374 -11.81 -0.49 3.56
N VAL A 375 -10.78 -0.75 2.76
CA VAL A 375 -10.57 -2.03 2.04
C VAL A 375 -9.26 -2.72 2.41
N GLY A 376 -8.41 -2.05 3.18
CA GLY A 376 -7.17 -2.64 3.67
C GLY A 376 -7.36 -3.81 4.65
N PRO A 377 -6.30 -4.60 4.91
CA PRO A 377 -4.92 -4.33 4.51
C PRO A 377 -4.58 -4.85 3.09
N THR A 378 -4.40 -3.92 2.15
CA THR A 378 -4.13 -4.21 0.74
C THR A 378 -2.78 -3.64 0.32
N HIS A 379 -2.70 -2.48 -0.34
CA HIS A 379 -1.44 -1.74 -0.49
C HIS A 379 -0.94 -1.20 0.87
N THR A 380 -1.81 -0.62 1.70
CA THR A 380 -1.55 -0.30 3.12
C THR A 380 -2.68 -0.81 4.02
N ARG A 381 -2.56 -0.70 5.35
CA ARG A 381 -3.59 -1.16 6.29
C ARG A 381 -4.85 -0.29 6.23
N GLY A 382 -4.70 1.01 5.98
CA GLY A 382 -5.75 2.02 5.93
C GLY A 382 -6.26 2.38 4.54
N ASP A 383 -6.00 1.55 3.52
CA ASP A 383 -6.48 1.78 2.15
C ASP A 383 -7.99 2.06 2.13
N THR A 384 -8.36 3.14 1.47
CA THR A 384 -9.72 3.67 1.40
C THR A 384 -10.11 3.90 -0.06
N GLY A 385 -11.22 3.29 -0.48
CA GLY A 385 -11.87 3.58 -1.76
C GLY A 385 -12.97 4.62 -1.60
N PHE A 386 -13.13 5.49 -2.61
CA PHE A 386 -14.15 6.55 -2.63
C PHE A 386 -15.07 6.34 -3.83
N PHE A 387 -16.34 6.01 -3.58
CA PHE A 387 -17.34 5.83 -4.63
C PHE A 387 -18.30 7.01 -4.67
N VAL A 388 -18.36 7.73 -5.79
CA VAL A 388 -19.32 8.82 -5.99
C VAL A 388 -20.63 8.25 -6.51
N GLU A 389 -21.66 8.32 -5.68
CA GLU A 389 -22.98 7.78 -6.02
C GLU A 389 -23.70 8.64 -7.05
N GLY A 390 -24.44 8.01 -7.97
CA GLY A 390 -25.08 8.66 -9.12
C GLY A 390 -24.12 8.85 -10.30
N ASP A 391 -22.92 9.38 -10.03
CA ASP A 391 -21.83 9.50 -11.01
C ASP A 391 -21.21 8.14 -11.38
N GLU A 392 -21.31 7.14 -10.50
CA GLU A 392 -20.76 5.77 -10.65
C GLU A 392 -19.23 5.72 -10.83
N VAL A 393 -18.51 6.72 -10.31
CA VAL A 393 -17.04 6.78 -10.33
C VAL A 393 -16.45 6.22 -9.03
N LEU A 394 -15.50 5.30 -9.14
CA LEU A 394 -14.69 4.80 -8.02
C LEU A 394 -13.26 5.32 -8.11
N PHE A 395 -12.81 6.05 -7.10
CA PHE A 395 -11.38 6.26 -6.86
C PHE A 395 -10.88 5.08 -6.02
N SER A 396 -10.04 4.22 -6.61
CA SER A 396 -9.66 2.91 -6.06
C SER A 396 -8.32 2.88 -5.33
N GLY A 397 -7.58 3.99 -5.30
CA GLY A 397 -6.20 4.01 -4.80
C GLY A 397 -5.30 3.02 -5.57
N ASP A 398 -4.24 2.52 -4.92
CA ASP A 398 -3.35 1.50 -5.48
C ASP A 398 -3.92 0.06 -5.34
N VAL A 399 -5.23 -0.07 -5.05
CA VAL A 399 -5.94 -1.35 -4.83
C VAL A 399 -6.48 -1.96 -6.14
N VAL A 400 -6.89 -1.13 -7.11
CA VAL A 400 -7.25 -1.56 -8.48
C VAL A 400 -6.48 -0.68 -9.44
N MET A 401 -5.63 -1.27 -10.29
CA MET A 401 -4.68 -0.54 -11.14
C MET A 401 -4.90 -0.82 -12.63
N ASN A 402 -4.55 0.14 -13.48
CA ASN A 402 -4.60 -0.01 -14.93
C ASN A 402 -3.20 -0.32 -15.49
N ASN A 403 -3.04 -1.46 -16.16
CA ASN A 403 -1.79 -1.92 -16.78
C ASN A 403 -0.53 -1.83 -15.89
N SER A 404 -0.69 -2.13 -14.60
CA SER A 404 0.37 -2.13 -13.59
C SER A 404 0.16 -3.30 -12.64
N PHE A 405 1.25 -3.87 -12.12
CA PHE A 405 1.15 -4.76 -10.96
C PHE A 405 0.75 -3.96 -9.72
N LEU A 406 0.17 -4.67 -8.74
CA LEU A 406 -0.29 -4.13 -7.47
C LEU A 406 0.87 -4.06 -6.47
N ALA A 407 1.04 -2.93 -5.79
CA ALA A 407 2.19 -2.64 -4.93
C ALA A 407 2.12 -3.28 -3.54
N ALA A 408 1.83 -4.58 -3.45
CA ALA A 408 1.81 -5.29 -2.18
C ALA A 408 3.15 -5.17 -1.41
N ASN A 409 3.09 -5.25 -0.08
CA ASN A 409 4.23 -5.23 0.83
C ASN A 409 3.99 -6.21 2.00
N GLN A 410 4.72 -6.05 3.12
CA GLN A 410 4.63 -6.95 4.27
C GLN A 410 3.33 -6.87 5.08
N ALA A 411 2.54 -5.79 4.94
CA ALA A 411 1.25 -5.65 5.60
C ALA A 411 0.09 -6.22 4.77
N SER A 412 0.28 -6.43 3.47
CA SER A 412 -0.75 -6.84 2.52
C SER A 412 -1.33 -8.22 2.81
N SER A 413 -2.66 -8.35 2.76
CA SER A 413 -3.34 -9.64 2.75
C SER A 413 -3.92 -9.93 1.35
N MET A 414 -3.72 -11.17 0.88
CA MET A 414 -4.32 -11.66 -0.36
C MET A 414 -5.84 -11.82 -0.21
N THR A 415 -6.28 -12.35 0.93
CA THR A 415 -7.71 -12.48 1.28
C THR A 415 -8.40 -11.12 1.39
N ALA A 416 -7.75 -10.11 1.99
CA ALA A 416 -8.30 -8.74 2.01
C ALA A 416 -8.43 -8.17 0.60
N TRP A 417 -7.43 -8.37 -0.27
CA TRP A 417 -7.48 -7.87 -1.66
C TRP A 417 -8.62 -8.49 -2.49
N LEU A 418 -8.86 -9.78 -2.34
CA LEU A 418 -9.98 -10.46 -3.00
C LEU A 418 -11.33 -9.96 -2.45
N ALA A 419 -11.41 -9.67 -1.14
CA ALA A 419 -12.59 -9.05 -0.52
C ALA A 419 -12.81 -7.58 -0.96
N ALA A 420 -11.74 -6.83 -1.21
CA ALA A 420 -11.80 -5.47 -1.75
C ALA A 420 -12.40 -5.45 -3.17
N PHE A 421 -11.93 -6.36 -4.05
CA PHE A 421 -12.54 -6.55 -5.37
C PHE A 421 -14.02 -6.93 -5.26
N ASP A 422 -14.37 -7.86 -4.37
CA ASP A 422 -15.76 -8.24 -4.06
C ASP A 422 -16.63 -7.08 -3.58
N LEU A 423 -16.06 -6.08 -2.91
CA LEU A 423 -16.80 -4.90 -2.45
C LEU A 423 -16.96 -3.88 -3.57
N PHE A 424 -15.91 -3.59 -4.33
CA PHE A 424 -15.94 -2.66 -5.46
C PHE A 424 -16.85 -3.16 -6.60
N GLU A 425 -16.80 -4.45 -6.93
CA GLU A 425 -17.62 -5.06 -8.00
C GLU A 425 -19.13 -4.94 -7.69
N LYS A 426 -19.51 -5.03 -6.41
CA LYS A 426 -20.90 -4.82 -5.95
C LYS A 426 -21.37 -3.37 -6.08
N MET A 427 -20.47 -2.39 -6.15
CA MET A 427 -20.83 -0.98 -6.41
C MET A 427 -21.12 -0.72 -7.90
N ARG A 428 -20.69 -1.62 -8.79
CA ARG A 428 -20.80 -1.50 -10.26
C ARG A 428 -20.25 -0.16 -10.80
N PRO A 429 -19.00 0.22 -10.50
CA PRO A 429 -18.43 1.46 -11.01
C PRO A 429 -18.36 1.44 -12.54
N ARG A 430 -18.90 2.49 -13.14
CA ARG A 430 -18.82 2.77 -14.58
C ARG A 430 -17.42 3.25 -14.97
N THR A 431 -16.79 3.98 -14.06
CA THR A 431 -15.43 4.53 -14.23
C THR A 431 -14.60 4.23 -12.98
N ILE A 432 -13.36 3.81 -13.18
CA ILE A 432 -12.39 3.55 -12.12
C ILE A 432 -11.17 4.45 -12.33
N VAL A 433 -10.87 5.25 -11.31
CA VAL A 433 -9.68 6.09 -11.21
C VAL A 433 -8.70 5.42 -10.26
N PRO A 434 -7.64 4.75 -10.78
CA PRO A 434 -6.56 4.24 -9.94
C PRO A 434 -5.75 5.41 -9.36
N ALA A 435 -4.98 5.17 -8.29
CA ALA A 435 -4.06 6.18 -7.78
C ALA A 435 -3.00 6.61 -8.83
N HIS A 436 -2.56 5.68 -9.68
CA HIS A 436 -1.70 5.97 -10.84
C HIS A 436 -2.07 5.13 -12.07
N GLY A 437 -1.68 5.62 -13.24
CA GLY A 437 -2.03 5.04 -14.54
C GLY A 437 -3.37 5.56 -15.07
N ALA A 438 -3.70 5.17 -16.30
CA ALA A 438 -4.90 5.67 -16.98
C ALA A 438 -6.20 5.30 -16.25
N VAL A 439 -7.15 6.24 -16.22
CA VAL A 439 -8.55 5.98 -15.87
C VAL A 439 -9.12 4.87 -16.77
N GLY A 440 -9.92 3.98 -16.20
CA GLY A 440 -10.59 2.89 -16.92
C GLY A 440 -12.04 2.70 -16.47
N ASP A 441 -12.58 1.51 -16.70
CA ASP A 441 -13.94 1.12 -16.34
C ASP A 441 -13.97 -0.06 -15.36
N GLY A 442 -15.15 -0.59 -15.06
CA GLY A 442 -15.36 -1.73 -14.16
C GLY A 442 -14.60 -3.01 -14.54
N SER A 443 -14.12 -3.18 -15.78
CA SER A 443 -13.35 -4.35 -16.22
C SER A 443 -11.96 -4.43 -15.58
N LEU A 444 -11.44 -3.33 -15.02
CA LEU A 444 -10.19 -3.37 -14.25
C LEU A 444 -10.28 -4.28 -13.02
N ILE A 445 -11.45 -4.41 -12.38
CA ILE A 445 -11.63 -5.24 -11.19
C ILE A 445 -11.39 -6.74 -11.48
N PRO A 446 -12.10 -7.40 -12.43
CA PRO A 446 -11.82 -8.80 -12.75
C PRO A 446 -10.43 -9.02 -13.33
N ALA A 447 -9.85 -8.04 -14.05
CA ALA A 447 -8.47 -8.13 -14.53
C ALA A 447 -7.45 -8.19 -13.38
N ASN A 448 -7.54 -7.28 -12.40
CA ASN A 448 -6.69 -7.27 -11.21
C ASN A 448 -6.92 -8.53 -10.34
N ARG A 449 -8.19 -8.95 -10.20
CA ARG A 449 -8.58 -10.20 -9.53
C ARG A 449 -7.90 -11.42 -10.14
N ALA A 450 -7.88 -11.55 -11.47
CA ALA A 450 -7.25 -12.68 -12.16
C ALA A 450 -5.73 -12.75 -11.93
N ILE A 451 -5.04 -11.60 -11.86
CA ILE A 451 -3.61 -11.53 -11.51
C ILE A 451 -3.39 -11.99 -10.06
N MET A 452 -4.17 -11.49 -9.11
CA MET A 452 -4.05 -11.88 -7.69
C MET A 452 -4.41 -13.35 -7.44
N GLN A 453 -5.42 -13.88 -8.14
CA GLN A 453 -5.73 -15.32 -8.13
C GLN A 453 -4.62 -16.17 -8.78
N SER A 454 -3.92 -15.65 -9.79
CA SER A 454 -2.74 -16.31 -10.37
C SER A 454 -1.57 -16.36 -9.37
N VAL A 455 -1.31 -15.26 -8.67
CA VAL A 455 -0.35 -15.20 -7.55
C VAL A 455 -0.73 -16.20 -6.46
N GLN A 456 -2.00 -16.20 -6.02
CA GLN A 456 -2.48 -17.07 -4.94
C GLN A 456 -2.39 -18.56 -5.28
N THR A 457 -2.81 -18.93 -6.50
CA THR A 457 -2.76 -20.31 -6.98
C THR A 457 -1.31 -20.79 -7.07
N ARG A 458 -0.44 -20.00 -7.71
CA ARG A 458 0.96 -20.38 -7.92
C ARG A 458 1.76 -20.43 -6.62
N ALA A 459 1.52 -19.51 -5.68
CA ALA A 459 2.14 -19.57 -4.36
C ALA A 459 1.74 -20.84 -3.59
N ARG A 460 0.47 -21.26 -3.68
CA ARG A 460 -0.01 -22.50 -3.07
C ARG A 460 0.61 -23.75 -3.71
N GLU A 461 0.72 -23.81 -5.04
CA GLU A 461 1.40 -24.91 -5.74
C GLU A 461 2.85 -25.10 -5.29
N LEU A 462 3.61 -24.00 -5.24
CA LEU A 462 5.03 -24.04 -4.88
C LEU A 462 5.23 -24.39 -3.39
N LYS A 463 4.29 -23.98 -2.52
CA LYS A 463 4.21 -24.41 -1.13
C LYS A 463 3.95 -25.92 -0.99
N THR A 464 2.99 -26.50 -1.74
CA THR A 464 2.73 -27.95 -1.69
C THR A 464 3.87 -28.79 -2.29
N GLN A 465 4.74 -28.18 -3.11
CA GLN A 465 5.99 -28.76 -3.59
C GLN A 465 7.16 -28.62 -2.59
N GLY A 466 6.93 -28.03 -1.41
CA GLY A 466 7.95 -27.88 -0.36
C GLY A 466 9.00 -26.80 -0.62
N ARG A 467 8.77 -25.88 -1.57
CA ARG A 467 9.69 -24.75 -1.80
C ARG A 467 9.59 -23.72 -0.69
N SER A 468 10.69 -23.01 -0.43
CA SER A 468 10.69 -21.93 0.57
C SER A 468 9.77 -20.76 0.17
N VAL A 469 9.46 -19.90 1.13
CA VAL A 469 8.64 -18.70 0.91
C VAL A 469 9.32 -17.70 -0.03
N ASP A 470 10.65 -17.56 0.03
CA ASP A 470 11.42 -16.66 -0.85
C ASP A 470 11.66 -17.27 -2.24
N ASP A 471 11.89 -18.58 -2.33
CA ASP A 471 11.89 -19.35 -3.59
C ASP A 471 10.58 -19.18 -4.36
N THR A 472 9.46 -19.26 -3.63
CA THR A 472 8.11 -19.09 -4.15
C THR A 472 7.88 -17.65 -4.59
N ALA A 473 8.22 -16.67 -3.74
CA ALA A 473 8.06 -15.26 -4.04
C ALA A 473 8.84 -14.83 -5.29
N LYS A 474 10.09 -15.28 -5.41
CA LYS A 474 10.93 -15.04 -6.59
C LYS A 474 10.30 -15.63 -7.85
N ALA A 475 9.95 -16.91 -7.84
CA ALA A 475 9.41 -17.58 -9.02
C ALA A 475 8.04 -17.00 -9.46
N VAL A 476 7.16 -16.66 -8.52
CA VAL A 476 5.88 -16.01 -8.84
C VAL A 476 6.10 -14.63 -9.47
N GLN A 477 7.07 -13.84 -8.99
CA GLN A 477 7.44 -12.58 -9.64
C GLN A 477 7.99 -12.83 -11.06
N GLU A 478 8.96 -13.71 -11.23
CA GLU A 478 9.60 -13.99 -12.53
C GLU A 478 8.57 -14.50 -13.55
N GLU A 479 7.72 -15.46 -13.18
CA GLU A 479 6.72 -16.08 -14.06
C GLU A 479 5.58 -15.13 -14.49
N LEU A 480 5.20 -14.16 -13.64
CA LEU A 480 4.14 -13.19 -13.96
C LEU A 480 4.70 -11.93 -14.61
N GLN A 481 5.87 -11.45 -14.20
CA GLN A 481 6.56 -10.35 -14.87
C GLN A 481 6.92 -10.71 -16.32
N ALA A 482 7.29 -11.96 -16.60
CA ALA A 482 7.51 -12.44 -17.97
C ALA A 482 6.24 -12.43 -18.86
N LYS A 483 5.05 -12.51 -18.27
CA LYS A 483 3.76 -12.45 -19.00
C LYS A 483 3.29 -11.01 -19.27
N HIS A 484 3.67 -10.06 -18.41
CA HIS A 484 3.34 -8.64 -18.56
C HIS A 484 4.61 -7.76 -18.47
N PRO A 485 5.58 -7.90 -19.40
CA PRO A 485 6.90 -7.28 -19.29
C PRO A 485 6.89 -5.75 -19.36
N ALA A 486 5.79 -5.15 -19.82
CA ALA A 486 5.58 -3.70 -19.85
C ALA A 486 4.94 -3.12 -18.58
N TRP A 487 4.47 -3.96 -17.65
CA TRP A 487 3.75 -3.49 -16.45
C TRP A 487 4.75 -3.09 -15.33
N PRO A 488 4.65 -1.88 -14.76
CA PRO A 488 5.48 -1.45 -13.64
C PRO A 488 5.08 -2.14 -12.32
N ARG A 489 5.82 -1.83 -11.25
CA ARG A 489 5.58 -2.31 -9.86
C ARG A 489 5.76 -3.82 -9.63
N ALA A 490 6.46 -4.54 -10.51
CA ALA A 490 6.64 -6.00 -10.44
C ALA A 490 7.15 -6.55 -9.08
N ASN A 491 7.90 -5.78 -8.30
CA ASN A 491 8.32 -6.15 -6.94
C ASN A 491 7.14 -6.48 -6.00
N GLY A 492 5.96 -5.88 -6.24
CA GLY A 492 4.74 -6.19 -5.48
C GLY A 492 4.25 -7.63 -5.68
N LEU A 493 4.58 -8.28 -6.80
CA LEU A 493 4.27 -9.70 -7.04
C LEU A 493 4.94 -10.60 -5.99
N ALA A 494 6.21 -10.35 -5.67
CA ALA A 494 6.93 -11.12 -4.67
C ALA A 494 6.36 -10.90 -3.25
N ALA A 495 5.84 -9.71 -2.93
CA ALA A 495 5.18 -9.46 -1.65
C ALA A 495 3.81 -10.16 -1.58
N ALA A 496 2.98 -10.00 -2.62
CA ALA A 496 1.69 -10.68 -2.74
C ALA A 496 1.83 -12.22 -2.72
N ALA A 497 2.90 -12.75 -3.28
CA ALA A 497 3.24 -14.17 -3.21
C ALA A 497 3.64 -14.64 -1.81
N ARG A 498 4.36 -13.82 -1.02
CA ARG A 498 4.64 -14.13 0.40
C ARG A 498 3.36 -14.11 1.24
N ALA A 499 2.49 -13.12 1.05
CA ALA A 499 1.18 -13.08 1.69
C ALA A 499 0.34 -14.32 1.34
N ALA A 500 0.25 -14.67 0.06
CA ALA A 500 -0.48 -15.87 -0.38
C ALA A 500 0.14 -17.18 0.10
N TYR A 501 1.46 -17.28 0.26
CA TYR A 501 2.14 -18.45 0.83
C TYR A 501 1.80 -18.62 2.33
N ALA A 502 1.74 -17.50 3.07
CA ALA A 502 1.38 -17.47 4.48
C ALA A 502 -0.12 -17.78 4.71
N GLU A 503 -1.00 -17.27 3.85
CA GLU A 503 -2.45 -17.50 3.89
C GLU A 503 -2.90 -18.86 3.29
N ALA A 504 -2.04 -19.52 2.51
CA ALA A 504 -2.31 -20.87 2.03
C ALA A 504 -2.36 -21.87 3.21
N PRO A 505 -3.17 -22.94 3.12
CA PRO A 505 -3.09 -24.07 4.06
C PRO A 505 -1.72 -24.77 4.00
#